data_AF-A0A0Q4DPD8-F1
#
_entry.id   AF-A0A0Q4DPD8-F1
#
_cell.length_a   1.000
_cell.length_b   1.000
_cell.length_c   1.000
_cell.angle_alpha   90.00
_cell.angle_beta   90.00
_cell.angle_gamma   90.00
#
_symmetry.space_group_name_H-M   'P 1'
#
loop_
_entity.id
_entity.type
_entity.pdbx_description
1 polymer ?
#
loop_
_entity_poly.entity_id
_entity_poly.type
_entity_poly.pdbx_seq_one_letter_code
_entity_poly.pdbx_strand_id
1 'polypeptide(L)'
;MANLVGPIQHKRGTTAQWASSTVPLRDGEIGIDTTLRRMKVGDGGTLFPDLGWASTDQVTLDRIEAVAASIDDAVSVSDAVMATVQADPSSAFAVAQKATIAAAIAASGGGGGYTDNGDGTVTLNQGSFVDNGNGTVTIGA
;
A
#
# COMPACT_ATOMS: atom_id res chain seq x y z
N MET A 1 -23.98 -48.86 5.37
CA MET A 1 -23.40 -47.59 4.86
C MET A 1 -24.54 -46.79 4.27
N ALA A 2 -24.86 -45.63 4.84
CA ALA A 2 -25.98 -44.81 4.40
C ALA A 2 -25.71 -44.25 2.99
N ASN A 3 -26.68 -44.43 2.10
CA ASN A 3 -26.65 -43.90 0.75
C ASN A 3 -26.71 -42.37 0.84
N LEU A 4 -25.67 -41.68 0.38
CA LEU A 4 -25.65 -40.22 0.34
C LEU A 4 -26.83 -39.73 -0.52
N VAL A 5 -27.71 -38.95 0.11
CA VAL A 5 -28.79 -38.21 -0.54
C VAL A 5 -28.18 -37.33 -1.64
N GLY A 6 -28.87 -37.20 -2.79
CA GLY A 6 -28.40 -36.41 -3.94
C GLY A 6 -28.00 -34.97 -3.59
N PRO A 7 -27.35 -34.24 -4.52
CA PRO A 7 -26.76 -32.95 -4.21
C PRO A 7 -27.79 -31.96 -3.68
N ILE A 8 -27.47 -31.26 -2.59
CA ILE A 8 -28.31 -30.19 -2.03
C ILE A 8 -28.52 -29.13 -3.12
N GLN A 9 -29.78 -28.79 -3.42
CA GLN A 9 -30.14 -27.74 -4.37
C GLN A 9 -30.87 -26.61 -3.65
N HIS A 10 -30.35 -25.39 -3.79
CA HIS A 10 -31.06 -24.17 -3.39
C HIS A 10 -32.07 -23.73 -4.44
N LYS A 11 -33.07 -22.94 -4.01
CA LYS A 11 -34.02 -22.27 -4.90
C LYS A 11 -33.25 -21.38 -5.88
N ARG A 12 -33.57 -21.48 -7.16
CA ARG A 12 -32.78 -20.86 -8.24
C ARG A 12 -33.65 -20.43 -9.40
N GLY A 13 -33.21 -19.40 -10.12
CA GLY A 13 -33.88 -18.87 -11.30
C GLY A 13 -33.03 -17.81 -11.98
N THR A 14 -33.43 -17.41 -13.19
CA THR A 14 -32.85 -16.26 -13.89
C THR A 14 -33.25 -14.95 -13.22
N THR A 15 -32.55 -13.85 -13.52
CA THR A 15 -32.92 -12.52 -13.01
C THR A 15 -34.38 -12.17 -13.35
N ALA A 16 -34.87 -12.53 -14.54
CA ALA A 16 -36.26 -12.29 -14.93
C ALA A 16 -37.27 -13.13 -14.13
N GLN A 17 -36.94 -14.39 -13.81
CA GLN A 17 -37.79 -15.25 -12.97
C GLN A 17 -37.82 -14.77 -11.52
N TRP A 18 -36.70 -14.27 -11.02
CA TRP A 18 -36.64 -13.67 -9.69
C TRP A 18 -37.37 -12.34 -9.61
N ALA A 19 -37.29 -11.51 -10.65
CA ALA A 19 -38.03 -10.25 -10.79
C ALA A 19 -39.55 -10.44 -10.71
N SER A 20 -40.07 -11.59 -11.17
CA SER A 20 -41.49 -11.94 -11.10
C SER A 20 -41.87 -12.80 -9.88
N SER A 21 -40.93 -13.10 -8.98
CA SER A 21 -41.20 -13.94 -7.81
C SER A 21 -42.03 -13.22 -6.77
N THR A 22 -43.15 -13.81 -6.37
CA THR A 22 -44.07 -13.26 -5.36
C THR A 22 -43.95 -13.94 -3.98
N VAL A 23 -43.02 -14.89 -3.84
CA VAL A 23 -42.83 -15.67 -2.61
C VAL A 23 -41.48 -15.32 -2.00
N PRO A 24 -41.46 -14.67 -0.82
CA PRO A 24 -40.24 -14.41 -0.07
C PRO A 24 -39.47 -15.70 0.21
N LEU A 25 -38.14 -15.58 0.26
CA LEU A 25 -37.30 -16.62 0.81
C LEU A 25 -37.50 -16.66 2.33
N ARG A 26 -37.54 -17.85 2.93
CA ARG A 26 -37.56 -17.98 4.39
C ARG A 26 -36.29 -17.38 4.98
N ASP A 27 -36.35 -17.02 6.27
CA ASP A 27 -35.17 -16.55 6.99
C ASP A 27 -34.02 -17.56 6.88
N GLY A 28 -32.85 -17.10 6.42
CA GLY A 28 -31.68 -17.92 6.15
C GLY A 28 -31.73 -18.77 4.87
N GLU A 29 -32.82 -18.76 4.11
CA GLU A 29 -32.91 -19.51 2.85
C GLU A 29 -32.08 -18.82 1.75
N ILE A 30 -31.21 -19.59 1.09
CA ILE A 30 -30.38 -19.11 -0.02
C ILE A 30 -31.17 -19.20 -1.33
N GLY A 31 -31.21 -18.09 -2.07
CA GLY A 31 -31.67 -18.05 -3.46
C GLY A 31 -30.53 -17.72 -4.43
N ILE A 32 -30.49 -18.41 -5.56
CA ILE A 32 -29.45 -18.26 -6.59
C ILE A 32 -30.03 -17.60 -7.84
N ASP A 33 -29.49 -16.46 -8.23
CA ASP A 33 -29.69 -15.88 -9.56
C ASP A 33 -28.69 -16.52 -10.53
N THR A 34 -29.19 -17.32 -11.46
CA THR A 34 -28.36 -18.06 -12.44
C THR A 34 -27.88 -17.19 -13.60
N THR A 35 -28.50 -16.04 -13.84
CA THR A 35 -28.07 -15.08 -14.88
C THR A 35 -26.86 -14.30 -14.37
N LEU A 36 -26.98 -13.74 -13.17
CA LEU A 36 -25.90 -12.97 -12.54
C LEU A 36 -24.86 -13.85 -11.86
N ARG A 37 -25.17 -15.14 -11.64
CA ARG A 37 -24.33 -16.12 -10.94
C ARG A 37 -24.00 -15.68 -9.51
N ARG A 38 -24.99 -15.12 -8.83
CA ARG A 38 -24.88 -14.55 -7.49
C ARG A 38 -26.03 -15.04 -6.61
N MET A 39 -25.88 -14.86 -5.29
CA MET A 39 -26.86 -15.31 -4.32
C MET A 39 -27.35 -14.18 -3.41
N LYS A 40 -28.59 -14.32 -2.94
CA LYS A 40 -29.18 -13.51 -1.88
C LYS A 40 -29.69 -14.45 -0.78
N VAL A 41 -29.74 -13.97 0.46
CA VAL A 41 -30.23 -14.72 1.62
C VAL A 41 -31.56 -14.11 2.05
N GLY A 42 -32.58 -14.94 2.24
CA GLY A 42 -33.87 -14.51 2.73
C GLY A 42 -33.83 -14.03 4.17
N ASP A 43 -34.70 -13.06 4.46
CA ASP A 43 -34.98 -12.54 5.80
C ASP A 43 -36.39 -12.97 6.28
N GLY A 44 -37.08 -13.81 5.52
CA GLY A 44 -38.43 -14.31 5.83
C GLY A 44 -39.57 -13.40 5.38
N GLY A 45 -39.32 -12.21 4.85
CA GLY A 45 -40.37 -11.25 4.49
C GLY A 45 -40.18 -10.50 3.18
N THR A 46 -38.94 -10.22 2.79
CA THR A 46 -38.60 -9.43 1.60
C THR A 46 -38.58 -10.29 0.34
N LEU A 47 -39.11 -9.75 -0.77
CA LEU A 47 -39.06 -10.42 -2.07
C LEU A 47 -37.62 -10.43 -2.62
N PHE A 48 -37.29 -11.46 -3.41
CA PHE A 48 -35.94 -11.61 -3.96
C PHE A 48 -35.36 -10.36 -4.66
N PRO A 49 -36.14 -9.60 -5.48
CA PRO A 49 -35.62 -8.42 -6.15
C PRO A 49 -35.08 -7.37 -5.17
N ASP A 50 -35.72 -7.25 -4.02
CA ASP A 50 -35.46 -6.20 -3.02
C ASP A 50 -34.43 -6.63 -1.96
N LEU A 51 -34.12 -7.93 -1.86
CA LEU A 51 -33.05 -8.41 -0.98
C LEU A 51 -31.67 -7.86 -1.38
N GLY A 52 -30.78 -7.69 -0.40
CA GLY A 52 -29.37 -7.41 -0.64
C GLY A 52 -28.62 -8.61 -1.23
N TRP A 53 -27.58 -8.35 -2.03
CA TRP A 53 -26.66 -9.40 -2.47
C TRP A 53 -25.79 -9.87 -1.30
N ALA A 54 -25.53 -11.19 -1.22
CA ALA A 54 -24.65 -11.76 -0.20
C ALA A 54 -23.15 -11.44 -0.44
N SER A 55 -22.81 -10.93 -1.62
CA SER A 55 -21.46 -10.53 -2.00
C SER A 55 -21.43 -9.06 -2.39
N THR A 56 -20.24 -8.46 -2.38
CA THR A 56 -20.00 -7.17 -3.05
C THR A 56 -20.21 -7.31 -4.56
N ASP A 57 -20.69 -6.25 -5.21
CA ASP A 57 -20.85 -6.21 -6.67
C ASP A 57 -19.53 -5.94 -7.39
N GLN A 58 -19.47 -6.35 -8.67
CA GLN A 58 -18.25 -6.25 -9.47
C GLN A 58 -17.79 -4.79 -9.65
N VAL A 59 -18.71 -3.83 -9.78
CA VAL A 59 -18.35 -2.42 -9.98
C VAL A 59 -17.62 -1.89 -8.75
N THR A 60 -18.07 -2.25 -7.55
CA THR A 60 -17.37 -1.90 -6.31
C THR A 60 -15.99 -2.55 -6.25
N LEU A 61 -15.83 -3.81 -6.67
CA LEU A 61 -14.53 -4.48 -6.73
C LEU A 61 -13.57 -3.81 -7.72
N ASP A 62 -14.04 -3.52 -8.93
CA ASP A 62 -13.26 -2.85 -9.98
C ASP A 62 -12.77 -1.47 -9.51
N ARG A 63 -13.61 -0.74 -8.76
CA ARG A 63 -13.21 0.54 -8.14
C ARG A 63 -12.12 0.37 -7.08
N ILE A 64 -12.18 -0.69 -6.28
CA ILE A 64 -11.14 -0.98 -5.28
C ILE A 64 -9.81 -1.31 -5.97
N GLU A 65 -9.84 -2.12 -7.03
CA GLU A 65 -8.65 -2.46 -7.81
C GLU A 65 -8.03 -1.23 -8.49
N ALA A 66 -8.85 -0.35 -9.07
CA ALA A 66 -8.39 0.90 -9.65
C ALA A 66 -7.73 1.83 -8.62
N VAL A 67 -8.31 1.92 -7.41
CA VAL A 67 -7.73 2.68 -6.31
C VAL A 67 -6.41 2.06 -5.85
N ALA A 68 -6.32 0.73 -5.74
CA ALA A 68 -5.09 0.05 -5.37
C ALA A 68 -3.97 0.33 -6.38
N ALA A 69 -4.24 0.23 -7.68
CA ALA A 69 -3.28 0.58 -8.73
C ALA A 69 -2.83 2.05 -8.65
N SER A 70 -3.77 2.97 -8.41
CA SER A 70 -3.44 4.39 -8.26
C SER A 70 -2.56 4.68 -7.03
N ILE A 71 -2.69 3.89 -5.95
CA ILE A 71 -1.84 4.02 -4.76
C ILE A 71 -0.43 3.51 -5.07
N ASP A 72 -0.30 2.36 -5.71
CA ASP A 72 0.99 1.79 -6.10
C ASP A 72 1.77 2.74 -7.04
N ASP A 73 1.06 3.37 -7.98
CA ASP A 73 1.63 4.39 -8.86
C ASP A 73 2.09 5.63 -8.06
N ALA A 74 1.25 6.12 -7.14
CA ALA A 74 1.58 7.29 -6.32
C ALA A 74 2.79 7.05 -5.40
N VAL A 75 2.91 5.85 -4.83
CA VAL A 75 4.09 5.44 -4.05
C VAL A 75 5.33 5.42 -4.93
N SER A 76 5.26 4.77 -6.10
CA SER A 76 6.38 4.69 -7.04
C SER A 76 6.85 6.08 -7.51
N VAL A 77 5.92 6.99 -7.78
CA VAL A 77 6.23 8.39 -8.12
C VAL A 77 6.86 9.13 -6.95
N SER A 78 6.35 8.94 -5.74
CA SER A 78 6.89 9.59 -4.54
C SER A 78 8.32 9.16 -4.26
N ASP A 79 8.62 7.86 -4.41
CA ASP A 79 9.97 7.32 -4.26
C ASP A 79 10.92 7.87 -5.32
N ALA A 80 10.48 7.93 -6.59
CA ALA A 80 11.27 8.52 -7.67
C ALA A 80 11.55 10.01 -7.43
N VAL A 81 10.57 10.77 -6.96
CA VAL A 81 10.73 12.19 -6.60
C VAL A 81 11.69 12.35 -5.42
N MET A 82 11.61 11.49 -4.40
CA MET A 82 12.53 11.57 -3.28
C MET A 82 13.97 11.24 -3.72
N ALA A 83 14.16 10.29 -4.64
CA ALA A 83 15.46 9.99 -5.21
C ALA A 83 16.04 11.18 -5.99
N THR A 84 15.23 11.90 -6.77
CA THR A 84 15.70 13.10 -7.49
C THR A 84 16.01 14.26 -6.55
N VAL A 85 15.18 14.49 -5.52
CA VAL A 85 15.45 15.50 -4.48
C VAL A 85 16.75 15.21 -3.74
N GLN A 86 17.04 13.94 -3.43
CA GLN A 86 18.31 13.56 -2.80
C GLN A 86 19.51 13.77 -3.71
N ALA A 87 19.36 13.48 -5.00
CA ALA A 87 20.44 13.63 -5.99
C ALA A 87 20.72 15.09 -6.37
N ASP A 88 19.76 16.01 -6.17
CA ASP A 88 19.95 17.43 -6.41
C ASP A 88 20.66 18.10 -5.21
N PRO A 89 21.93 18.51 -5.35
CA PRO A 89 22.70 19.13 -4.27
C PRO A 89 22.15 20.52 -3.86
N SER A 90 21.31 21.13 -4.69
CA SER A 90 20.68 22.42 -4.40
C SER A 90 19.34 22.29 -3.68
N SER A 91 18.79 21.08 -3.57
CA SER A 91 17.52 20.86 -2.88
C SER A 91 17.62 21.22 -1.40
N ALA A 92 16.52 21.73 -0.82
CA ALA A 92 16.50 22.08 0.60
C ALA A 92 16.83 20.89 1.52
N PHE A 93 16.43 19.68 1.11
CA PHE A 93 16.76 18.44 1.81
C PHE A 93 18.27 18.15 1.81
N ALA A 94 18.91 18.21 0.63
CA ALA A 94 20.36 17.99 0.50
C ALA A 94 21.17 19.05 1.28
N VAL A 95 20.76 20.33 1.19
CA VAL A 95 21.38 21.43 1.94
C VAL A 95 21.26 21.21 3.46
N ALA A 96 20.10 20.79 3.95
CA ALA A 96 19.89 20.52 5.37
C ALA A 96 20.71 19.31 5.88
N GLN A 97 20.82 18.24 5.10
CA GLN A 97 21.68 17.11 5.43
C GLN A 97 23.15 17.53 5.52
N LYS A 98 23.65 18.26 4.51
CA LYS A 98 25.01 18.80 4.50
C LYS A 98 25.30 19.67 5.72
N ALA A 99 24.38 20.56 6.08
CA ALA A 99 24.52 21.41 7.27
C ALA A 99 24.53 20.59 8.58
N THR A 100 23.73 19.52 8.67
CA THR A 100 23.70 18.63 9.84
C THR A 100 25.02 17.86 9.99
N ILE A 101 25.55 17.31 8.90
CA ILE A 101 26.84 16.61 8.88
C ILE A 101 27.97 17.56 9.26
N ALA A 102 27.99 18.76 8.68
CA ALA A 102 28.92 19.83 9.01
C ALA A 102 28.91 20.16 10.51
N ALA A 103 27.73 20.33 11.10
CA ALA A 103 27.58 20.62 12.52
C ALA A 103 28.06 19.46 13.40
N ALA A 104 27.79 18.20 13.01
CA ALA A 104 28.28 17.02 13.72
C ALA A 104 29.82 16.93 13.69
N ILE A 105 30.44 17.23 12.55
CA ILE A 105 31.91 17.31 12.42
C ILE A 105 32.46 18.42 13.32
N ALA A 106 31.88 19.62 13.29
CA ALA A 106 32.31 20.74 14.12
C ALA A 106 32.17 20.43 15.64
N ALA A 107 31.08 19.78 16.05
CA ALA A 107 30.85 19.39 17.44
C ALA A 107 31.79 18.29 17.95
N SER A 108 32.43 17.52 17.06
CA SER A 108 33.40 16.49 17.42
C SER A 108 34.73 17.03 17.97
N GLY A 109 34.90 18.35 18.03
CA GLY A 109 36.01 19.00 18.75
C GLY A 109 37.34 19.05 18.00
N GLY A 110 37.45 18.46 16.81
CA GLY A 110 38.60 18.64 15.94
C GLY A 110 38.52 19.98 15.23
N GLY A 111 39.20 21.01 15.74
CA GLY A 111 39.26 22.36 15.15
C GLY A 111 39.83 22.46 13.71
N GLY A 112 39.93 21.36 12.96
CA GLY A 112 40.22 21.36 11.54
C GLY A 112 38.93 21.50 10.75
N GLY A 113 38.75 22.65 10.10
CA GLY A 113 37.65 22.85 9.16
C GLY A 113 37.61 21.73 8.13
N TYR A 114 36.43 21.45 7.59
CA TYR A 114 36.28 20.58 6.44
C TYR A 114 36.09 21.44 5.19
N THR A 115 36.54 20.95 4.04
CA THR A 115 36.21 21.51 2.74
C THR A 115 35.19 20.58 2.10
N ASP A 116 33.99 21.08 1.84
CA ASP A 116 33.07 20.38 0.95
C ASP A 116 33.52 20.60 -0.50
N ASN A 117 33.84 19.50 -1.19
CA ASN A 117 34.34 19.53 -2.56
C ASN A 117 33.23 19.72 -3.60
N GLY A 118 31.96 19.62 -3.21
CA GLY A 118 30.80 19.80 -4.10
C GLY A 118 30.54 18.62 -5.04
N ASP A 119 31.21 17.49 -4.84
CA ASP A 119 31.09 16.25 -5.64
C ASP A 119 30.61 15.05 -4.82
N GLY A 120 30.06 15.30 -3.62
CA GLY A 120 29.65 14.26 -2.67
C GLY A 120 30.79 13.74 -1.78
N THR A 121 32.00 14.30 -1.90
CA THR A 121 33.11 14.03 -1.00
C THR A 121 33.42 15.23 -0.10
N VAL A 122 33.90 14.95 1.11
CA VAL A 122 34.36 15.97 2.06
C VAL A 122 35.85 15.76 2.29
N THR A 123 36.63 16.82 2.09
CA THR A 123 38.04 16.85 2.47
C THR A 123 38.16 17.29 3.93
N LEU A 124 38.73 16.45 4.78
CA LEU A 124 39.06 16.81 6.16
C LEU A 124 40.44 17.49 6.15
N ASN A 125 40.55 18.73 6.63
CA ASN A 125 41.84 19.43 6.63
C ASN A 125 42.82 18.76 7.61
N GLN A 126 44.08 18.60 7.18
CA GLN A 126 45.10 17.88 7.94
C GLN A 126 45.38 18.55 9.30
N GLY A 127 45.42 17.74 10.36
CA GLY A 127 45.73 18.17 11.74
C GLY A 127 44.68 17.83 12.79
N SER A 128 43.50 17.34 12.40
CA SER A 128 42.41 16.97 13.32
C SER A 128 41.98 15.50 13.25
N PHE A 129 42.45 14.76 12.25
CA PHE A 129 42.15 13.36 12.01
C PHE A 129 43.45 12.59 11.70
N VAL A 130 43.68 11.45 12.36
CA VAL A 130 44.78 10.52 12.09
C VAL A 130 44.20 9.24 11.51
N ASP A 131 44.61 8.89 10.29
CA ASP A 131 44.37 7.54 9.75
C ASP A 131 45.31 6.56 10.45
N ASN A 132 44.74 5.59 11.18
CA ASN A 132 45.50 4.61 11.97
C ASN A 132 46.00 3.43 11.12
N GLY A 133 45.70 3.40 9.81
CA GLY A 133 46.12 2.33 8.90
C GLY A 133 45.46 0.97 9.16
N ASN A 134 44.43 0.94 10.01
CA ASN A 134 43.67 -0.26 10.39
C ASN A 134 42.18 -0.15 10.05
N GLY A 135 41.80 0.79 9.17
CA GLY A 135 40.42 1.08 8.82
C GLY A 135 39.67 1.96 9.83
N THR A 136 40.37 2.52 10.82
CA THR A 136 39.81 3.50 11.77
C THR A 136 40.51 4.85 11.66
N VAL A 137 39.79 5.91 11.97
CA VAL A 137 40.29 7.29 12.01
C VAL A 137 40.08 7.83 13.42
N THR A 138 41.12 8.42 14.01
CA THR A 138 41.07 9.06 15.34
C THR A 138 40.92 10.58 15.19
N ILE A 139 40.03 11.19 15.99
CA ILE A 139 39.79 12.64 16.01
C ILE A 139 40.51 13.27 17.20
N GLY A 140 41.37 14.27 16.94
CA GLY A 140 42.06 15.06 17.96
C GLY A 140 43.30 14.40 18.58
N ALA A 141 44.39 15.16 18.62
CA ALA A 141 45.47 15.04 19.60
C ALA A 141 45.60 16.40 20.31
#